data_AF-A0A9N9I083-F1
#
_entry.id   AF-A0A9N9I083-F1
#
_cell.length_a   1.000
_cell.length_b   1.000
_cell.length_c   1.000
_cell.angle_alpha   90.00
_cell.angle_beta   90.00
_cell.angle_gamma   90.00
#
_symmetry.space_group_name_H-M   'P 1'
#
loop_
_entity.id
_entity.type
_entity.pdbx_description
1 polymer ?
#
loop_
_entity_poly.entity_id
_entity_poly.type
_entity_poly.pdbx_seq_one_letter_code
_entity_poly.pdbx_strand_id
1 'polypeptide(L)' 'VGTSTKLSRVKDNNAIYYHNNYGPQFGHSGALYILCNEKKEAYCASSSSYDSLKYEKGYFTIVDYEVFHVVKKIT' A
#
# COMPACT_ATOMS: atom_id res chain seq x y z
N VAL A 1 4.51 14.11 -17.25
CA VAL A 1 3.82 12.82 -17.48
C VAL A 1 4.13 11.93 -16.29
N GLY A 2 3.15 11.66 -15.42
CA GLY A 2 3.36 10.84 -14.22
C GLY A 2 3.32 9.35 -14.56
N THR A 3 4.26 8.56 -14.04
CA THR A 3 4.27 7.11 -14.20
C THR A 3 3.26 6.47 -13.24
N SER A 4 2.24 5.80 -13.76
CA SER A 4 1.35 4.95 -12.95
C SER A 4 2.05 3.64 -12.61
N THR A 5 2.16 3.34 -11.31
CA THR A 5 2.76 2.10 -10.81
C THR A 5 1.70 1.25 -10.16
N LYS A 6 1.44 0.08 -10.74
CA LYS A 6 0.57 -0.93 -10.13
C LYS A 6 1.34 -1.68 -9.04
N LEU A 7 0.86 -1.58 -7.80
CA LEU A 7 1.23 -2.50 -6.72
C LEU A 7 0.87 -3.94 -7.13
N SER A 8 1.72 -4.91 -6.81
CA SER A 8 1.43 -6.32 -7.10
C SER A 8 0.18 -6.82 -6.36
N ARG A 9 -0.27 -8.03 -6.68
CA ARG A 9 -1.42 -8.62 -5.98
C ARG A 9 -0.99 -9.00 -4.56
N VAL A 10 -1.82 -8.62 -3.58
CA VAL A 10 -1.67 -9.10 -2.21
C VAL A 10 -2.06 -10.58 -2.14
N LYS A 11 -1.35 -11.39 -1.35
CA LYS A 11 -1.72 -12.80 -1.08
C LYS A 11 -2.66 -12.98 0.11
N ASP A 12 -3.04 -11.88 0.76
CA ASP A 12 -3.85 -11.87 1.97
C ASP A 12 -5.34 -11.60 1.68
N ASN A 13 -6.19 -11.89 2.67
CA ASN A 13 -7.65 -11.66 2.58
C ASN A 13 -8.03 -10.17 2.44
N ASN A 14 -7.18 -9.26 2.90
CA ASN A 14 -7.41 -7.82 2.80
C ASN A 14 -6.23 -7.15 2.09
N ALA A 15 -6.54 -6.23 1.17
CA ALA A 15 -5.51 -5.40 0.54
C ALA A 15 -5.12 -4.19 1.41
N ILE A 16 -6.05 -3.72 2.23
CA ILE A 16 -5.87 -2.55 3.10
C ILE A 16 -6.22 -2.93 4.54
N TYR A 17 -5.38 -2.50 5.47
CA TYR A 17 -5.53 -2.67 6.89
C TYR A 17 -5.57 -1.30 7.57
N TYR A 18 -6.37 -1.21 8.63
CA TYR A 18 -6.42 -0.06 9.52
C TYR A 18 -5.47 -0.28 10.71
N HIS A 19 -4.75 0.77 11.11
CA HIS A 19 -3.89 0.74 12.28
C HIS A 19 -3.89 2.11 12.99
N ASN A 20 -3.99 2.14 14.32
CA ASN A 20 -4.18 3.41 15.07
C ASN A 20 -3.02 4.40 14.94
N ASN A 21 -1.79 3.92 14.73
CA ASN A 21 -0.59 4.75 14.63
C ASN A 21 -0.16 5.05 13.18
N TYR A 22 -0.88 4.52 12.20
CA TYR A 22 -0.55 4.69 10.78
C TYR A 22 -1.77 5.18 10.02
N GLY A 23 -1.55 5.78 8.86
CA GLY A 23 -2.57 5.93 7.84
C GLY A 23 -2.93 4.56 7.23
N PRO A 24 -3.47 4.52 6.00
CA PRO A 24 -3.75 3.26 5.34
C PRO A 24 -2.48 2.40 5.22
N GLN A 25 -2.61 1.13 5.59
CA GLN A 25 -1.59 0.11 5.40
C GLN A 25 -2.02 -0.82 4.28
N PHE A 26 -1.17 -0.99 3.28
CA PHE A 26 -1.34 -1.89 2.15
C PHE A 26 -0.54 -3.17 2.41
N GLY A 27 -1.19 -4.32 2.32
CA GLY A 27 -0.60 -5.62 2.68
C GLY A 27 -0.49 -5.85 4.18
N HIS A 28 -0.36 -7.12 4.59
CA HIS A 28 -0.29 -7.50 6.00
C HIS A 28 1.05 -7.09 6.64
N SER A 29 1.01 -6.86 7.96
CA SER A 29 2.18 -6.56 8.82
C SER A 29 3.09 -5.39 8.39
N GLY A 30 2.54 -4.33 7.79
CA GLY A 30 3.28 -3.10 7.51
C GLY A 30 4.09 -3.13 6.22
N ALA A 31 3.65 -3.87 5.20
CA ALA A 31 4.35 -3.96 3.92
C ALA A 31 4.54 -2.60 3.24
N LEU A 32 3.46 -1.82 3.19
CA LEU A 32 3.47 -0.44 2.74
C LEU A 32 2.49 0.31 3.64
N TYR A 33 2.94 1.37 4.30
CA TYR A 33 2.05 2.17 5.14
C TYR A 33 2.38 3.64 5.03
N ILE A 34 1.34 4.46 5.19
CA ILE A 34 1.49 5.90 5.33
C ILE A 34 1.67 6.20 6.82
N LEU A 35 2.70 6.97 7.19
CA LEU A 35 2.90 7.44 8.54
C LEU A 35 1.89 8.53 8.88
N CYS A 36 1.34 8.48 10.09
CA CYS A 36 0.54 9.56 10.65
C CYS A 36 1.48 10.65 11.22
N ASN A 37 2.23 11.33 10.34
CA ASN A 37 3.09 12.44 10.71
C ASN A 37 2.80 13.67 9.82
N GLU A 38 3.31 14.85 10.20
CA GLU A 38 3.09 16.09 9.44
C GLU A 38 3.55 16.00 7.98
N LYS A 39 4.57 15.17 7.72
CA LYS A 39 5.16 14.97 6.39
C LYS A 39 4.40 13.97 5.52
N LYS A 40 3.46 13.22 6.09
CA LYS A 40 2.70 12.13 5.44
C LYS A 40 3.62 11.18 4.65
N GLU A 41 4.77 10.88 5.22
CA GLU A 41 5.75 9.97 4.59
C GLU A 41 5.16 8.57 4.49
N ALA A 42 5.46 7.87 3.40
CA ALA A 42 5.18 6.45 3.27
C ALA A 42 6.45 5.65 3.48
N TYR A 43 6.28 4.43 3.97
CA TYR A 43 7.38 3.49 4.14
C TYR A 43 7.05 2.17 3.45
N CYS A 44 7.99 1.71 2.62
CA CYS A 44 7.98 0.38 2.02
C CYS A 44 8.87 -0.55 2.85
N ALA A 45 8.27 -1.50 3.54
CA ALA A 45 8.99 -2.56 4.24
C ALA A 45 9.18 -3.79 3.33
N SER A 46 10.12 -4.67 3.70
CA SER A 46 10.08 -6.04 3.15
C SER A 46 8.84 -6.76 3.68
N SER A 47 8.04 -7.31 2.78
CA SER A 47 6.86 -8.08 3.17
C SER A 47 6.69 -9.30 2.27
N SER A 48 6.20 -10.38 2.87
CA SER A 48 5.73 -11.59 2.18
C SER A 48 4.33 -11.43 1.58
N SER A 49 3.60 -10.36 1.91
CA SER A 49 2.25 -10.09 1.42
C SER A 49 2.21 -9.76 -0.07
N TYR A 50 3.33 -9.29 -0.63
CA TYR A 50 3.48 -8.94 -2.03
C TYR A 50 4.62 -9.74 -2.65
N ASP A 51 4.40 -10.29 -3.85
CA ASP A 51 5.46 -11.01 -4.60
C ASP A 51 6.60 -10.07 -5.01
N SER A 52 6.26 -8.84 -5.36
CA SER A 52 7.23 -7.77 -5.57
C SER A 52 6.56 -6.41 -5.37
N LEU A 53 7.13 -5.59 -4.49
CA LEU A 53 6.86 -4.17 -4.47
C LEU A 53 7.83 -3.52 -5.47
N LYS A 54 7.31 -2.66 -6.35
CA LYS A 54 8.12 -1.90 -7.31
C LYS A 54 8.92 -0.76 -6.65
N TYR A 55 8.75 -0.58 -5.35
CA TYR A 55 9.41 0.44 -4.58
C TYR A 55 10.63 -0.15 -3.87
N GLU A 56 11.74 0.57 -3.90
CA GLU A 56 12.87 0.27 -3.03
C GLU A 56 12.41 0.39 -1.56
N LYS A 57 12.97 -0.46 -0.70
CA LYS A 57 12.68 -0.42 0.73
C LYS A 57 13.10 0.94 1.28
N GLY A 58 12.26 1.55 2.12
CA GLY A 58 12.57 2.84 2.73
C GLY A 58 11.44 3.86 2.64
N TYR A 59 11.81 5.09 2.96
CA TYR A 59 10.89 6.24 3.02
C TYR A 59 10.73 6.89 1.66
N PHE A 60 9.50 7.30 1.36
CA PHE A 60 9.18 8.10 0.18
C PHE A 60 7.94 8.96 0.44
N THR A 61 7.70 9.95 -0.44
CA THR A 61 6.52 10.80 -0.36
C THR A 61 5.45 10.34 -1.35
N ILE A 62 4.19 10.36 -0.92
CA ILE A 62 3.04 10.11 -1.79
C ILE A 62 2.40 11.46 -2.12
N VAL A 63 2.36 11.80 -3.40
CA VAL A 63 1.67 13.00 -3.88
C VAL A 63 0.16 12.74 -3.96
N ASP A 64 -0.22 11.57 -4.45
CA ASP A 64 -1.60 11.13 -4.60
C ASP A 64 -1.69 9.60 -4.61
N TYR A 65 -2.84 9.05 -4.22
CA TYR A 65 -3.13 7.61 -4.31
C TYR A 65 -4.63 7.35 -4.51
N GLU A 66 -4.95 6.30 -5.28
CA GLU A 66 -6.31 5.87 -5.53
C GLU A 66 -6.50 4.41 -5.13
N VAL A 67 -7.66 4.08 -4.56
CA VAL A 67 -8.02 2.72 -4.15
C VAL A 67 -9.28 2.29 -4.88
N PHE A 68 -9.22 1.12 -5.54
CA PHE A 68 -10.35 0.55 -6.27
C PHE A 68 -10.76 -0.79 -5.67
N HIS A 69 -12.03 -0.92 -5.29
CA HIS A 69 -12.62 -2.20 -4.92
C HIS A 69 -13.41 -2.75 -6.11
N VAL A 70 -12.85 -3.76 -6.78
CA VAL A 70 -13.50 -4.40 -7.94
C VAL A 70 -14.20 -5.67 -7.47
N VAL A 71 -15.54 -5.63 -7.45
CA VAL A 71 -16.37 -6.79 -7.12
C VAL A 71 -16.79 -7.46 -8.42
N LYS A 72 -16.57 -8.79 -8.53
CA LYS A 72 -17.09 -9.56 -9.66
C LYS A 72 -18.61 -9.52 -9.61
N LYS A 73 -19.25 -9.04 -10.67
CA LYS A 73 -20.71 -9.15 -10.83
C LYS A 73 -21.06 -10.63 -10.95
N ILE A 74 -21.77 -11.17 -9.97
CA ILE A 74 -22.41 -12.49 -10.09
C ILE A 74 -23.63 -12.27 -10.97
N THR A 75 -23.64 -12.93 -12.11
CA THR A 75 -24.74 -12.91 -13.09
C THR A 75 -25.22 -14.35 -13.25
#